data_AF-A0A1E5GCN1-F1
#
_entry.id   AF-A0A1E5GCN1-F1
#
_cell.length_a   1.000
_cell.length_b   1.000
_cell.length_c   1.000
_cell.angle_alpha   90.00
_cell.angle_beta   90.00
_cell.angle_gamma   90.00
#
_symmetry.space_group_name_H-M   'P 1'
#
loop_
_entity.id
_entity.type
_entity.pdbx_description
1 polymer ?
#
loop_
_entity_poly.entity_id
_entity_poly.type
_entity_poly.pdbx_seq_one_letter_code
_entity_poly.pdbx_strand_id
1 'polypeptide(L)'
;MAVLFYSSSQTYEQQSQVGLLDKLLSNHPFKDQLKGISFSYAGSEVSIQARGYTKFVEFFIRKGAHFGTYFLLGGSWFIGLNMKIKQPLLIGVVAWLTATGYAGLDEYHQMLTGGRSPLFQDVMLDSIGALTAVVLCLLVIGIKKLRKK
;
A
#
# COMPACT_ATOMS: atom_id res chain seq x y z
N MET A 1 -5.17 -6.47 -10.22
CA MET A 1 -6.15 -5.49 -10.75
C MET A 1 -7.58 -5.80 -10.34
N ALA A 2 -8.14 -6.98 -10.63
CA ALA A 2 -9.52 -7.31 -10.24
C ALA A 2 -9.81 -7.14 -8.74
N VAL A 3 -8.88 -7.55 -7.87
CA VAL A 3 -9.00 -7.40 -6.40
C VAL A 3 -8.99 -5.92 -5.97
N LEU A 4 -8.15 -5.08 -6.57
CA LEU A 4 -8.09 -3.65 -6.28
C LEU A 4 -9.38 -2.95 -6.69
N PHE A 5 -9.84 -3.21 -7.92
CA PHE A 5 -11.09 -2.65 -8.42
C PHE A 5 -12.30 -3.06 -7.56
N TYR A 6 -12.37 -4.34 -7.17
CA TYR A 6 -13.40 -4.82 -6.26
C TYR A 6 -13.31 -4.14 -4.89
N SER A 7 -12.11 -4.06 -4.28
CA SER A 7 -11.91 -3.38 -3.01
C SER A 7 -12.23 -1.88 -3.07
N SER A 8 -11.92 -1.22 -4.18
CA SER A 8 -12.19 0.20 -4.43
C SER A 8 -13.68 0.49 -4.50
N SER A 9 -14.47 -0.49 -4.95
CA SER A 9 -15.93 -0.39 -5.05
C SER A 9 -16.66 -0.56 -3.71
N GLN A 10 -15.95 -0.88 -2.62
CA GLN A 10 -16.53 -1.10 -1.29
C GLN A 10 -16.45 0.13 -0.40
N THR A 11 -17.52 0.38 0.36
CA THR A 11 -17.52 1.43 1.40
C THR A 11 -16.64 1.06 2.59
N TYR A 12 -16.38 2.02 3.49
CA TYR A 12 -15.63 1.75 4.72
C TYR A 12 -16.22 0.61 5.53
N GLU A 13 -17.54 0.63 5.73
CA GLU A 13 -18.25 -0.38 6.52
C GLU A 13 -18.18 -1.77 5.88
N GLN A 14 -18.21 -1.86 4.56
CA GLN A 14 -18.14 -3.13 3.84
C GLN A 14 -16.76 -3.77 3.89
N GLN A 15 -15.69 -2.96 3.86
CA GLN A 15 -14.31 -3.46 3.93
C GLN A 15 -13.83 -3.64 5.38
N SER A 16 -14.53 -3.03 6.35
CA SER A 16 -14.15 -3.02 7.76
C SER A 16 -13.97 -4.44 8.30
N GLN A 17 -12.79 -4.72 8.86
CA GLN A 17 -12.49 -5.99 9.52
C GLN A 17 -12.54 -5.90 11.04
N VAL A 18 -13.02 -4.78 11.60
CA VAL A 18 -13.08 -4.53 13.04
C VAL A 18 -13.73 -5.69 13.79
N GLY A 19 -14.87 -6.20 13.31
CA GLY A 19 -15.60 -7.28 13.99
C GLY A 19 -14.84 -8.62 14.05
N LEU A 20 -13.99 -8.91 13.06
CA LEU A 20 -13.12 -10.09 13.09
C LEU A 20 -11.89 -9.85 13.97
N LEU A 21 -11.30 -8.67 13.86
CA LEU A 21 -10.13 -8.28 14.65
C LEU A 21 -10.46 -8.18 16.13
N ASP A 22 -11.67 -7.73 16.51
CA ASP A 22 -12.11 -7.71 17.91
C ASP A 22 -12.19 -9.12 18.50
N LYS A 23 -12.62 -10.12 17.71
CA LYS A 23 -12.68 -11.53 18.15
C LYS A 23 -11.30 -12.18 18.20
N LEU A 24 -10.42 -11.87 17.25
CA LEU A 24 -9.08 -12.45 17.19
C LEU A 24 -8.11 -11.79 18.16
N LEU A 25 -8.27 -10.49 18.40
CA LEU A 25 -7.39 -9.66 19.22
C LEU A 25 -8.07 -9.21 20.53
N SER A 26 -9.01 -9.99 21.05
CA SER A 26 -9.73 -9.67 22.29
C SER A 26 -8.79 -9.49 23.49
N ASN A 27 -7.63 -10.16 23.48
CA ASN A 27 -6.61 -10.05 24.52
C ASN A 27 -5.66 -8.85 24.33
N HIS A 28 -5.90 -8.00 23.32
CA HIS A 28 -5.08 -6.83 22.99
C HIS A 28 -3.56 -7.07 23.05
N PRO A 29 -3.03 -8.00 22.23
CA PRO A 29 -1.61 -8.33 22.27
C PRO A 29 -0.74 -7.10 22.01
N PHE A 30 0.38 -6.98 22.71
CA PHE A 30 1.35 -5.88 22.54
C PHE A 30 0.79 -4.46 22.78
N LYS A 31 -0.36 -4.32 23.45
CA LYS A 31 -0.99 -3.02 23.73
C LYS A 31 -0.05 -2.02 24.38
N ASP A 32 0.76 -2.44 25.34
CA ASP A 32 1.65 -1.54 26.07
C ASP A 32 2.81 -1.01 25.23
N GLN A 33 3.27 -1.80 24.25
CA GLN A 33 4.29 -1.37 23.28
C GLN A 33 3.69 -0.41 22.25
N LEU A 34 2.46 -0.68 21.80
CA LEU A 34 1.77 0.12 20.79
C LEU A 34 1.19 1.42 21.34
N LYS A 35 0.94 1.52 22.65
CA LYS A 35 0.43 2.74 23.31
C LYS A 35 1.33 3.97 23.10
N GLY A 36 2.64 3.77 22.94
CA GLY A 36 3.61 4.85 22.71
C GLY A 36 3.61 5.41 21.29
N ILE A 37 2.87 4.79 20.36
CA ILE A 37 2.83 5.21 18.96
C ILE A 37 1.64 6.17 18.77
N SER A 38 1.96 7.43 18.53
CA SER A 38 1.00 8.47 18.18
C SER A 38 1.57 9.36 17.08
N PHE A 39 0.87 9.47 15.96
CA PHE A 39 1.25 10.36 14.86
C PHE A 39 0.00 10.92 14.16
N SER A 40 0.17 12.02 13.44
CA SER A 40 -0.91 12.59 12.61
C SER A 40 -0.85 11.99 11.21
N TYR A 41 -1.97 11.45 10.75
CA TYR A 41 -2.15 10.98 9.38
C TYR A 41 -3.33 11.72 8.75
N ALA A 42 -3.06 12.47 7.68
CA ALA A 42 -4.07 13.28 7.00
C ALA A 42 -4.90 14.19 7.92
N GLY A 43 -4.22 14.86 8.87
CA GLY A 43 -4.87 15.78 9.81
C GLY A 43 -5.62 15.10 10.94
N SER A 44 -5.57 13.77 11.05
CA SER A 44 -6.24 13.00 12.09
C SER A 44 -5.24 12.19 12.90
N GLU A 45 -5.37 12.21 14.23
CA GLU A 45 -4.47 11.47 15.10
C GLU A 45 -4.68 9.96 14.93
N VAL A 46 -3.60 9.22 14.74
CA VAL A 46 -3.55 7.76 14.71
C VAL A 46 -2.85 7.30 15.99
N SER A 47 -3.66 6.97 17.00
CA SER A 47 -3.21 6.41 18.27
C SER A 47 -4.27 5.46 18.81
N ILE A 48 -3.87 4.54 19.69
CA ILE A 48 -4.81 3.65 20.40
C ILE A 48 -5.81 4.46 21.23
N GLN A 49 -5.39 5.61 21.76
CA GLN A 49 -6.21 6.48 22.61
C GLN A 49 -7.28 7.20 21.79
N ALA A 50 -6.94 7.69 20.59
CA ALA A 50 -7.88 8.40 19.73
C ALA A 50 -8.89 7.49 19.01
N ARG A 51 -8.49 6.27 18.61
CA ARG A 51 -9.32 5.40 17.74
C ARG A 51 -9.72 4.05 18.33
N GLY A 52 -9.13 3.67 19.46
CA GLY A 52 -9.22 2.32 19.99
C GLY A 52 -8.20 1.36 19.37
N TYR A 53 -7.89 0.28 20.09
CA TYR A 53 -6.85 -0.68 19.71
C TYR A 53 -7.14 -1.36 18.36
N THR A 54 -8.36 -1.83 18.15
CA THR A 54 -8.72 -2.61 16.95
C THR A 54 -8.66 -1.78 15.68
N LYS A 55 -9.22 -0.56 15.69
CA LYS A 55 -9.13 0.36 14.56
C LYS A 55 -7.70 0.83 14.28
N PHE A 56 -6.88 0.97 15.33
CA PHE A 56 -5.46 1.26 15.19
C PHE A 56 -4.75 0.11 14.46
N VAL A 57 -4.95 -1.14 14.88
CA VAL A 57 -4.33 -2.30 14.20
C VAL A 57 -4.86 -2.46 12.78
N GLU A 58 -6.17 -2.32 12.56
CA GLU A 58 -6.79 -2.37 11.24
C GLU A 58 -6.18 -1.33 10.29
N PHE A 59 -5.91 -0.11 10.77
CA PHE A 59 -5.24 0.91 9.99
C PHE A 59 -3.91 0.39 9.43
N PHE A 60 -3.04 -0.20 10.26
CA PHE A 60 -1.77 -0.76 9.79
C PHE A 60 -1.96 -1.92 8.81
N ILE A 61 -2.89 -2.83 9.08
CA ILE A 61 -3.18 -3.96 8.19
C ILE A 61 -3.61 -3.44 6.81
N ARG A 62 -4.52 -2.47 6.77
CA ARG A 62 -5.00 -1.88 5.51
C ARG A 62 -3.89 -1.15 4.76
N LYS A 63 -3.14 -0.28 5.44
CA LYS A 63 -2.02 0.46 4.84
C LYS A 63 -0.91 -0.48 4.35
N GLY A 64 -0.62 -1.54 5.11
CA GLY A 64 0.32 -2.59 4.72
C GLY A 64 -0.15 -3.39 3.50
N ALA A 65 -1.44 -3.75 3.45
CA ALA A 65 -2.01 -4.46 2.30
C ALA A 65 -1.99 -3.62 1.02
N HIS A 66 -2.32 -2.33 1.13
CA HIS A 66 -2.22 -1.36 0.03
C HIS A 66 -0.78 -1.24 -0.47
N PHE A 67 0.17 -0.90 0.41
CA PHE A 67 1.59 -0.86 0.10
C PHE A 67 2.09 -2.15 -0.57
N GLY A 68 1.75 -3.32 0.00
CA GLY A 68 2.14 -4.62 -0.53
C GLY A 68 1.54 -4.93 -1.90
N THR A 69 0.30 -4.51 -2.14
CA THR A 69 -0.35 -4.70 -3.44
C THR A 69 0.32 -3.84 -4.52
N TYR A 70 0.62 -2.57 -4.22
CA TYR A 70 1.32 -1.70 -5.16
C TYR A 70 2.80 -2.07 -5.34
N PHE A 71 3.44 -2.61 -4.31
CA PHE A 71 4.75 -3.26 -4.42
C PHE A 71 4.73 -4.39 -5.47
N LEU A 72 3.79 -5.32 -5.34
CA LEU A 72 3.64 -6.42 -6.29
C LEU A 72 3.28 -5.92 -7.69
N LEU A 73 2.43 -4.89 -7.79
CA LEU A 73 2.02 -4.29 -9.05
C LEU A 73 3.23 -3.65 -9.78
N GLY A 74 3.98 -2.79 -9.10
CA GLY A 74 5.17 -2.12 -9.65
C GLY A 74 6.26 -3.12 -10.05
N GLY A 75 6.52 -4.12 -9.20
CA GLY A 75 7.46 -5.20 -9.50
C GLY A 75 7.03 -6.04 -10.72
N SER A 76 5.76 -6.41 -10.80
CA SER A 76 5.23 -7.20 -11.92
C SER A 76 5.31 -6.44 -13.24
N TRP A 77 4.97 -5.15 -13.24
CA TRP A 77 5.13 -4.27 -14.41
C TRP A 77 6.58 -4.18 -14.85
N PHE A 78 7.48 -3.95 -13.90
CA PHE A 78 8.92 -3.88 -14.19
C PHE A 78 9.44 -5.16 -14.82
N ILE A 79 9.15 -6.32 -14.20
CA ILE A 79 9.62 -7.63 -14.68
C ILE A 79 9.07 -7.90 -16.09
N GLY A 80 7.76 -7.72 -16.29
CA GLY A 80 7.11 -7.98 -17.57
C GLY A 80 7.64 -7.11 -18.71
N LEU A 81 7.87 -5.83 -18.46
CA LEU A 81 8.42 -4.91 -19.47
C LEU A 81 9.92 -5.16 -19.71
N ASN A 82 10.70 -5.46 -18.68
CA ASN A 82 12.13 -5.74 -18.78
C ASN A 82 12.43 -7.04 -19.55
N MET A 83 11.48 -7.96 -19.67
CA MET A 83 11.60 -9.12 -20.56
C MET A 83 11.60 -8.74 -22.05
N LYS A 84 10.92 -7.65 -22.42
CA LYS A 84 10.77 -7.21 -23.83
C LYS A 84 11.72 -6.08 -24.21
N ILE A 85 11.95 -5.15 -23.29
CA ILE A 85 12.73 -3.93 -23.52
C ILE A 85 14.00 -4.01 -22.66
N LYS A 86 15.19 -3.85 -23.25
CA LYS A 86 16.47 -3.96 -22.53
C LYS A 86 16.97 -2.62 -21.95
N GLN A 87 16.06 -1.82 -21.39
CA GLN A 87 16.36 -0.52 -20.78
C GLN A 87 15.81 -0.46 -19.35
N PRO A 88 16.47 -1.10 -18.38
CA PRO A 88 15.91 -1.31 -17.04
C PRO A 88 15.58 0.00 -16.31
N LEU A 89 16.40 1.05 -16.45
CA LEU A 89 16.11 2.35 -15.81
C LEU A 89 14.83 3.00 -16.34
N LEU A 90 14.68 3.06 -17.66
CA LEU A 90 13.48 3.62 -18.29
C LEU A 90 12.23 2.82 -17.88
N ILE A 91 12.34 1.50 -17.88
CA ILE A 91 11.25 0.60 -17.47
C ILE A 91 10.91 0.78 -16.00
N GLY A 92 11.89 1.01 -15.14
CA GLY A 92 11.68 1.37 -13.74
C GLY A 92 10.84 2.62 -13.57
N VAL A 93 11.21 3.69 -14.28
CA VAL A 93 10.45 4.95 -14.25
C VAL A 93 9.02 4.74 -14.78
N VAL A 94 8.86 4.06 -15.90
CA VAL A 94 7.54 3.80 -16.49
C VAL A 94 6.68 2.96 -15.56
N ALA A 95 7.20 1.85 -15.02
CA ALA A 95 6.47 0.97 -14.10
C ALA A 95 6.05 1.68 -12.81
N TRP A 96 6.91 2.55 -12.29
CA TRP A 96 6.58 3.36 -11.12
C TRP A 96 5.48 4.39 -11.44
N LEU A 97 5.63 5.16 -12.53
CA LEU A 97 4.64 6.17 -12.93
C LEU A 97 3.27 5.54 -13.24
N THR A 98 3.22 4.37 -13.88
CA THR A 98 1.95 3.68 -14.14
C THR A 98 1.29 3.18 -12.86
N ALA A 99 2.07 2.64 -11.91
CA ALA A 99 1.55 2.22 -10.60
C ALA A 99 1.04 3.42 -9.78
N THR A 100 1.79 4.53 -9.73
CA THR A 100 1.39 5.79 -9.09
C THR A 100 0.13 6.37 -9.72
N GLY A 101 0.05 6.40 -11.05
CA GLY A 101 -1.16 6.82 -11.76
C GLY A 101 -2.36 5.95 -11.43
N TYR A 102 -2.17 4.63 -11.31
CA TYR A 102 -3.22 3.72 -10.89
C TYR A 102 -3.65 3.95 -9.43
N ALA A 103 -2.73 4.27 -8.52
CA ALA A 103 -3.06 4.64 -7.14
C ALA A 103 -3.93 5.90 -7.09
N GLY A 104 -3.62 6.91 -7.90
CA GLY A 104 -4.46 8.09 -8.04
C GLY A 104 -5.87 7.77 -8.56
N LEU A 105 -5.98 6.90 -9.56
CA LEU A 105 -7.26 6.43 -10.09
C LEU A 105 -8.05 5.61 -9.06
N ASP A 106 -7.37 4.83 -8.22
CA ASP A 106 -8.00 4.05 -7.17
C ASP A 106 -8.63 4.96 -6.09
N GLU A 107 -7.88 5.94 -5.60
CA GLU A 107 -8.40 6.94 -4.65
C GLU A 107 -9.55 7.77 -5.26
N TYR A 108 -9.46 8.10 -6.55
CA TYR A 108 -10.54 8.76 -7.26
C TYR A 108 -11.81 7.88 -7.33
N HIS A 109 -11.68 6.59 -7.62
CA HIS A 109 -12.82 5.67 -7.62
C HIS A 109 -13.43 5.49 -6.22
N GLN A 110 -12.60 5.45 -5.17
CA GLN A 110 -13.06 5.40 -3.78
C GLN A 110 -13.87 6.65 -3.40
N MET A 111 -13.45 7.83 -3.89
CA MET A 111 -14.21 9.07 -3.70
C MET A 111 -15.61 8.98 -4.31
N LEU A 112 -15.74 8.38 -5.49
CA LEU A 112 -17.01 8.23 -6.19
C LEU A 112 -17.97 7.22 -5.53
N THR A 113 -17.43 6.20 -4.86
CA THR A 113 -18.23 5.17 -4.18
C THR A 113 -18.78 5.61 -2.83
N GLY A 114 -18.29 6.72 -2.28
CA GLY A 114 -18.86 7.37 -1.11
C GLY A 114 -18.43 6.73 0.22
N GLY A 115 -18.47 7.55 1.28
CA GLY A 115 -18.11 7.11 2.64
C GLY A 115 -16.61 7.08 2.94
N ARG A 116 -15.77 7.55 2.02
CA ARG A 116 -14.31 7.75 2.21
C ARG A 116 -13.86 9.05 1.56
N SER A 117 -12.99 9.79 2.24
CA SER A 117 -12.31 10.94 1.65
C SER A 117 -11.03 10.47 0.97
N PRO A 118 -10.77 10.87 -0.28
CA PRO A 118 -9.53 10.54 -0.96
C PRO A 118 -8.36 11.17 -0.20
N LEU A 119 -7.32 10.37 0.03
CA LEU A 119 -6.19 10.75 0.87
C LEU A 119 -4.93 10.81 0.00
N PHE A 120 -4.37 12.00 -0.17
CA PHE A 120 -3.10 12.14 -0.91
C PHE A 120 -1.98 11.30 -0.29
N GLN A 121 -2.00 11.13 1.03
CA GLN A 121 -1.08 10.28 1.77
C GLN A 121 -1.18 8.80 1.35
N ASP A 122 -2.36 8.34 0.93
CA ASP A 122 -2.57 6.95 0.50
C ASP A 122 -1.94 6.73 -0.88
N VAL A 123 -2.15 7.67 -1.81
CA VAL A 123 -1.46 7.68 -3.10
C VAL A 123 0.06 7.69 -2.91
N MET A 124 0.58 8.52 -1.99
CA MET A 124 2.01 8.57 -1.69
C MET A 124 2.53 7.24 -1.15
N LEU A 125 1.82 6.64 -0.19
CA LEU A 125 2.21 5.36 0.41
C LEU A 125 2.28 4.25 -0.66
N ASP A 126 1.26 4.17 -1.50
CA ASP A 126 1.16 3.19 -2.59
C ASP A 126 2.26 3.40 -3.64
N SER A 127 2.55 4.66 -3.97
CA SER A 127 3.64 5.05 -4.85
C SER A 127 5.02 4.63 -4.30
N ILE A 128 5.23 4.74 -2.98
CA ILE A 128 6.47 4.29 -2.32
C ILE A 128 6.55 2.75 -2.34
N GLY A 129 5.43 2.05 -2.17
CA GLY A 129 5.36 0.59 -2.33
C GLY A 129 5.83 0.15 -3.72
N ALA A 130 5.28 0.75 -4.76
CA ALA A 130 5.69 0.49 -6.13
C ALA A 130 7.17 0.84 -6.40
N LEU A 131 7.65 1.98 -5.89
CA LEU A 131 9.03 2.40 -6.04
C LEU A 131 10.00 1.41 -5.38
N THR A 132 9.66 0.95 -4.18
CA THR A 132 10.48 -0.02 -3.43
C THR A 132 10.67 -1.30 -4.25
N ALA A 133 9.62 -1.81 -4.88
CA ALA A 133 9.72 -2.99 -5.74
C ALA A 133 10.63 -2.73 -6.95
N VAL A 134 10.47 -1.59 -7.63
CA VAL A 134 11.29 -1.21 -8.79
C VAL A 134 12.77 -1.12 -8.41
N VAL A 135 13.09 -0.45 -7.30
CA VAL A 135 14.48 -0.30 -6.81
C VAL A 135 15.08 -1.68 -6.50
N LEU A 136 14.34 -2.57 -5.81
CA LEU A 136 14.82 -3.92 -5.53
C LEU A 136 15.10 -4.70 -6.81
N CYS A 137 14.21 -4.63 -7.82
CA CYS A 137 14.44 -5.29 -9.10
C CYS A 137 15.68 -4.75 -9.83
N LEU A 138 15.89 -3.43 -9.82
CA LEU A 138 17.08 -2.79 -10.39
C LEU A 138 18.36 -3.23 -9.68
N LEU A 139 18.36 -3.28 -8.35
CA LEU A 139 19.50 -3.76 -7.56
C LEU A 139 19.84 -5.22 -7.90
N VAL A 140 18.84 -6.10 -7.99
CA VAL A 140 19.05 -7.50 -8.36
C VAL A 140 19.67 -7.63 -9.76
N ILE A 141 19.21 -6.85 -10.73
CA ILE A 141 19.79 -6.83 -12.08
C ILE A 141 21.23 -6.31 -12.07
N GLY A 142 21.49 -5.23 -11.32
CA GLY A 142 22.82 -4.66 -11.16
C GLY A 142 23.82 -5.66 -10.57
N ILE A 143 23.44 -6.34 -9.47
CA ILE A 143 24.26 -7.38 -8.83
C ILE A 143 24.51 -8.54 -9.79
N LYS A 144 23.50 -9.01 -10.53
CA LYS A 144 23.67 -10.08 -11.53
C LYS A 144 24.63 -9.67 -12.66
N LYS A 145 24.62 -8.42 -13.09
CA LYS A 145 25.53 -7.90 -14.11
C LYS A 145 26.97 -7.81 -13.59
N LEU A 146 27.15 -7.41 -12.33
CA LEU A 146 28.47 -7.36 -11.68
C LEU A 146 29.06 -8.76 -11.49
N ARG A 147 28.26 -9.77 -11.14
CA ARG A 147 28.71 -11.17 -10.96
C ARG A 147 29.05 -11.90 -12.28
N LYS A 148 28.58 -11.40 -13.43
CA LYS A 148 28.85 -11.97 -14.75
C LYS A 148 30.08 -11.38 -15.44
N LYS A 149 30.65 -10.30 -14.88
CA LYS A 149 31.82 -9.60 -15.39
C LYS A 149 33.05 -10.08 -14.62
#